data_AF-A0A151S1N1-F1
#
_entry.id   AF-A0A151S1N1-F1
#
_cell.length_a   1.000
_cell.length_b   1.000
_cell.length_c   1.000
_cell.angle_alpha   90.00
_cell.angle_beta   90.00
_cell.angle_gamma   90.00
#
_symmetry.space_group_name_H-M   'P 1'
#
loop_
_entity.id
_entity.type
_entity.pdbx_description
1 polymer ?
#
loop_
_entity_poly.entity_id
_entity_poly.type
_entity_poly.pdbx_seq_one_letter_code
_entity_poly.pdbx_strand_id
1 'polypeptide(L)'
;MIRLEPCSASEGVYMKRSVGSPSFYMYQSFFRDLGVCLPLTQFECDFLNYVNAAPSQLHPNSWGFLRAFEVLCTVLGVEVSLRVFLSFYQLKAGAPPYGTLSLNGGKEGGLFTPYSQSYKNYRQEFFRVTLVDVDPLEDGGFYFGGLPRFPFYWCRDPSGFHGVDPSQLTPSETAAVNALKALPRPLDCKLILSLERSAHRERDLEGESLVTLFMC
;
A
#
# COMPACT_ATOMS: atom_id res chain seq x y z
N MET A 1 6.58 17.45 13.01
CA MET A 1 5.43 16.85 13.76
C MET A 1 4.25 16.66 12.80
N ILE A 2 3.38 15.66 13.00
CA ILE A 2 2.17 15.46 12.17
C ILE A 2 0.95 16.01 12.91
N ARG A 3 0.07 16.73 12.21
CA ARG A 3 -1.25 17.12 12.70
C ARG A 3 -2.34 16.51 11.83
N LEU A 4 -3.27 15.79 12.45
CA LEU A 4 -4.48 15.28 11.79
C LEU A 4 -5.58 16.32 11.89
N GLU A 5 -6.16 16.69 10.75
CA GLU A 5 -7.19 17.72 10.67
C GLU A 5 -8.44 17.14 9.99
N PRO A 6 -9.64 17.38 10.54
CA PRO A 6 -10.87 17.04 9.86
C PRO A 6 -11.00 17.87 8.58
N CYS A 7 -11.47 17.25 7.50
CA CYS A 7 -11.76 17.95 6.25
C CYS A 7 -13.24 18.37 6.22
N SER A 8 -13.53 19.54 5.64
CA SER A 8 -14.92 19.92 5.36
C SER A 8 -15.46 19.11 4.18
N ALA A 9 -16.78 18.91 4.10
CA ALA A 9 -17.41 18.23 2.98
C ALA A 9 -17.17 18.91 1.61
N SER A 10 -16.75 20.17 1.62
CA SER A 10 -16.40 20.97 0.43
C SER A 10 -14.92 20.89 0.03
N GLU A 11 -14.06 20.25 0.83
CA GLU A 11 -12.63 20.16 0.55
C GLU A 11 -12.34 19.05 -0.46
N GLY A 12 -11.79 19.43 -1.62
CA GLY A 12 -11.42 18.50 -2.68
C GLY A 12 -10.13 17.76 -2.36
N VAL A 13 -10.21 16.43 -2.16
CA VAL A 13 -9.08 15.50 -1.91
C VAL A 13 -7.98 15.55 -3.01
N TYR A 14 -8.31 16.11 -4.17
CA TYR A 14 -7.51 16.08 -5.40
C TYR A 14 -6.65 17.33 -5.63
N MET A 15 -6.92 18.47 -5.00
CA MET A 15 -6.20 19.72 -5.30
C MET A 15 -5.09 20.03 -4.29
N LYS A 16 -3.91 20.35 -4.81
CA LYS A 16 -2.86 21.00 -4.04
C LYS A 16 -3.37 22.35 -3.55
N ARG A 17 -3.32 22.61 -2.24
CA ARG A 17 -3.52 23.96 -1.73
C ARG A 17 -2.32 24.81 -2.12
N SER A 18 -2.56 25.99 -2.67
CA SER A 18 -1.53 26.93 -3.11
C SER A 18 -0.78 27.58 -1.94
N VAL A 19 -1.33 27.52 -0.72
CA VAL A 19 -0.82 28.17 0.48
C VAL A 19 -0.95 27.23 1.67
N GLY A 20 0.10 27.14 2.49
CA GLY A 20 0.10 26.41 3.76
C GLY A 20 1.19 25.35 3.88
N SER A 21 1.27 24.75 5.06
CA SER A 21 2.15 23.62 5.34
C SER A 21 1.91 22.46 4.38
N PRO A 22 2.95 21.70 4.00
CA PRO A 22 2.80 20.49 3.19
C PRO A 22 1.79 19.54 3.85
N SER A 23 0.87 19.01 3.06
CA SER A 23 -0.16 18.11 3.55
C SER A 23 -0.60 17.13 2.48
N PHE A 24 -1.14 15.99 2.91
CA PHE A 24 -1.75 14.99 2.05
C PHE A 24 -3.03 14.46 2.70
N TYR A 25 -3.86 13.79 1.92
CA TYR A 25 -5.14 13.24 2.40
C TYR A 25 -5.08 11.73 2.49
N MET A 26 -5.74 11.20 3.52
CA MET A 26 -5.94 9.77 3.73
C MET A 26 -7.39 9.49 4.11
N TYR A 27 -7.93 8.34 3.69
CA TYR A 27 -9.24 7.89 4.17
C TYR A 27 -9.10 7.28 5.56
N GLN A 28 -10.09 7.50 6.42
CA GLN A 28 -10.09 6.99 7.79
C GLN A 28 -10.04 5.45 7.84
N SER A 29 -10.64 4.79 6.84
CA SER A 29 -10.63 3.34 6.70
C SER A 29 -9.21 2.75 6.56
N PHE A 30 -8.24 3.51 6.05
CA PHE A 30 -6.86 3.02 5.93
C PHE A 30 -6.27 2.69 7.30
N PHE A 31 -6.56 3.52 8.30
CA PHE A 31 -6.06 3.34 9.67
C PHE A 31 -6.93 2.38 10.45
N ARG A 32 -8.26 2.59 10.38
CA ARG A 32 -9.24 1.80 11.15
C ARG A 32 -9.26 0.33 10.73
N ASP A 33 -9.24 0.07 9.43
CA ASP A 33 -9.54 -1.24 8.87
C ASP A 33 -8.26 -1.95 8.37
N LEU A 34 -7.30 -1.21 7.82
CA LEU A 34 -6.13 -1.77 7.12
C LEU A 34 -4.82 -1.67 7.92
N GLY A 35 -4.85 -1.05 9.10
CA GLY A 35 -3.68 -0.94 9.97
C GLY A 35 -2.56 -0.06 9.39
N VAL A 36 -2.87 0.87 8.48
CA VAL A 36 -1.88 1.84 7.98
C VAL A 36 -1.43 2.74 9.14
N CYS A 37 -0.12 2.98 9.23
CA CYS A 37 0.51 3.81 10.24
C CYS A 37 1.25 4.98 9.58
N LEU A 38 1.53 6.05 10.35
CA LEU A 38 2.35 7.17 9.89
C LEU A 38 3.61 7.31 10.76
N PRO A 39 4.77 7.70 10.17
CA PRO A 39 5.00 7.85 8.73
C PRO A 39 4.82 6.52 7.98
N LEU A 40 4.51 6.60 6.68
CA LEU A 40 4.36 5.42 5.83
C LEU A 40 5.68 4.65 5.77
N THR A 41 5.61 3.34 5.54
CA THR A 41 6.82 2.53 5.40
C THR A 41 7.60 2.90 4.13
N GLN A 42 8.87 2.49 4.06
CA GLN A 42 9.68 2.69 2.86
C GLN A 42 9.02 2.04 1.64
N PHE A 43 8.48 0.82 1.79
CA PHE A 43 7.80 0.10 0.71
C PHE A 43 6.54 0.84 0.23
N GLU A 44 5.70 1.34 1.14
CA GLU A 44 4.51 2.12 0.79
C GLU A 44 4.87 3.41 0.05
N CYS A 45 5.91 4.11 0.52
CA CYS A 45 6.44 5.30 -0.15
C CYS A 45 6.97 4.99 -1.55
N ASP A 46 7.78 3.93 -1.68
CA ASP A 46 8.37 3.50 -2.95
C ASP A 46 7.30 3.11 -3.96
N PHE A 47 6.24 2.43 -3.51
CA PHE A 47 5.11 2.09 -4.35
C PHE A 47 4.39 3.36 -4.85
N LEU A 48 4.05 4.30 -3.96
CA LEU A 48 3.37 5.54 -4.31
C LEU A 48 4.19 6.40 -5.28
N ASN A 49 5.50 6.45 -5.08
CA ASN A 49 6.44 7.14 -5.97
C ASN A 49 6.49 6.45 -7.33
N TYR A 50 6.63 5.11 -7.35
CA TYR A 50 6.65 4.32 -8.58
C TYR A 50 5.41 4.51 -9.45
N VAL A 51 4.22 4.56 -8.83
CA VAL A 51 2.95 4.76 -9.57
C VAL A 51 2.60 6.24 -9.75
N ASN A 52 3.46 7.15 -9.31
CA ASN A 52 3.23 8.60 -9.29
C ASN A 52 1.84 8.97 -8.76
N ALA A 53 1.53 8.58 -7.52
CA ALA A 53 0.21 8.81 -6.93
C ALA A 53 0.24 9.23 -5.47
N ALA A 54 -0.77 9.98 -5.08
CA ALA A 54 -1.01 10.28 -3.67
C ALA A 54 -1.72 9.13 -2.94
N PRO A 55 -1.55 9.02 -1.61
CA PRO A 55 -2.17 7.95 -0.84
C PRO A 55 -3.69 7.81 -1.03
N SER A 56 -4.44 8.92 -1.01
CA SER A 56 -5.90 8.93 -1.20
C SER A 56 -6.35 8.66 -2.65
N GLN A 57 -5.42 8.62 -3.60
CA GLN A 57 -5.72 8.26 -5.00
C GLN A 57 -5.86 6.75 -5.16
N LEU A 58 -5.27 5.95 -4.25
CA LEU A 58 -5.44 4.50 -4.23
C LEU A 58 -6.77 4.08 -3.59
N HIS A 59 -7.37 3.04 -4.16
CA HIS A 59 -8.55 2.40 -3.61
C HIS A 59 -8.22 1.66 -2.30
N PRO A 60 -9.14 1.61 -1.29
CA PRO A 60 -8.88 0.92 -0.02
C PRO A 60 -8.42 -0.53 -0.15
N ASN A 61 -9.01 -1.34 -1.03
CA ASN A 61 -8.52 -2.71 -1.24
C ASN A 61 -7.07 -2.75 -1.75
N SER A 62 -6.62 -1.76 -2.51
CA SER A 62 -5.23 -1.67 -2.97
C SER A 62 -4.28 -1.37 -1.82
N TRP A 63 -4.67 -0.49 -0.90
CA TRP A 63 -3.96 -0.31 0.37
C TRP A 63 -3.94 -1.59 1.21
N GLY A 64 -5.04 -2.34 1.24
CA GLY A 64 -5.10 -3.63 1.93
C GLY A 64 -4.09 -4.63 1.37
N PHE A 65 -3.87 -4.64 0.05
CA PHE A 65 -2.84 -5.49 -0.56
C PHE A 65 -1.42 -5.07 -0.20
N LEU A 66 -1.11 -3.77 -0.17
CA LEU A 66 0.20 -3.29 0.26
C LEU A 66 0.51 -3.72 1.70
N ARG A 67 -0.43 -3.45 2.62
CA ARG A 67 -0.28 -3.81 4.03
C ARG A 67 -0.22 -5.32 4.26
N ALA A 68 -1.10 -6.08 3.62
CA ALA A 68 -1.08 -7.54 3.73
C ALA A 68 0.22 -8.14 3.17
N PHE A 69 0.80 -7.55 2.13
CA PHE A 69 2.10 -7.99 1.60
C PHE A 69 3.21 -7.79 2.62
N GLU A 70 3.32 -6.62 3.24
CA GLU A 70 4.34 -6.36 4.27
C GLU A 70 4.20 -7.31 5.47
N VAL A 71 2.97 -7.54 5.93
CA VAL A 71 2.71 -8.48 7.03
C VAL A 71 3.07 -9.90 6.62
N LEU A 72 2.66 -10.36 5.43
CA LEU A 72 2.99 -11.69 4.93
C LEU A 72 4.52 -11.89 4.81
N CYS A 73 5.22 -10.95 4.20
CA CYS A 73 6.68 -10.97 4.11
C CYS A 73 7.33 -11.06 5.49
N THR A 74 6.85 -10.27 6.46
CA THR A 74 7.34 -10.32 7.84
C THR A 74 7.11 -11.69 8.49
N VAL A 75 5.94 -12.30 8.28
CA VAL A 75 5.60 -13.62 8.83
C VAL A 75 6.45 -14.72 8.19
N LEU A 76 6.75 -14.61 6.90
CA LEU A 76 7.55 -15.61 6.18
C LEU A 76 9.06 -15.37 6.27
N GLY A 77 9.51 -14.31 6.95
CA GLY A 77 10.93 -13.92 6.98
C GLY A 77 11.50 -13.53 5.61
N VAL A 78 10.64 -13.12 4.67
CA VAL A 78 11.03 -12.69 3.32
C VAL A 78 11.18 -11.17 3.29
N GLU A 79 12.22 -10.68 2.61
CA GLU A 79 12.41 -9.24 2.42
C GLU A 79 11.24 -8.62 1.65
N VAL A 80 10.74 -7.48 2.13
CA VAL A 80 9.71 -6.71 1.44
C VAL A 80 10.33 -6.02 0.23
N SER A 81 10.01 -6.47 -0.98
CA SER A 81 10.48 -5.87 -2.24
C SER A 81 9.33 -5.35 -3.09
N LEU A 82 9.49 -4.13 -3.60
CA LEU A 82 8.58 -3.54 -4.57
C LEU A 82 8.44 -4.42 -5.82
N ARG A 83 9.54 -4.93 -6.39
CA ARG A 83 9.47 -5.75 -7.62
C ARG A 83 8.79 -7.09 -7.38
N VAL A 84 9.01 -7.69 -6.21
CA VAL A 84 8.30 -8.91 -5.80
C VAL A 84 6.80 -8.62 -5.73
N PHE A 85 6.37 -7.54 -5.06
CA PHE A 85 4.96 -7.15 -5.01
C PHE A 85 4.37 -6.92 -6.41
N LEU A 86 5.02 -6.09 -7.22
CA LEU A 86 4.56 -5.75 -8.56
C LEU A 86 4.40 -7.01 -9.45
N SER A 87 5.18 -8.07 -9.22
CA SER A 87 5.06 -9.35 -9.97
C SER A 87 3.69 -10.03 -9.82
N PHE A 88 2.92 -9.74 -8.76
CA PHE A 88 1.61 -10.34 -8.51
C PHE A 88 0.42 -9.46 -8.91
N TYR A 89 0.67 -8.21 -9.27
CA TYR A 89 -0.39 -7.22 -9.46
C TYR A 89 -0.26 -6.47 -10.78
N GLN A 90 -1.33 -5.77 -11.12
CA GLN A 90 -1.37 -4.76 -12.15
C GLN A 90 -2.19 -3.58 -11.64
N LEU A 91 -1.86 -2.38 -12.10
CA LEU A 91 -2.57 -1.16 -11.72
C LEU A 91 -3.50 -0.71 -12.83
N LYS A 92 -4.76 -0.43 -12.48
CA LYS A 92 -5.71 0.21 -13.37
C LYS A 92 -6.04 1.61 -12.84
N ALA A 93 -6.03 2.59 -13.73
CA ALA A 93 -6.51 3.92 -13.44
C ALA A 93 -7.98 4.09 -13.83
N GLY A 94 -8.74 4.78 -12.99
CA GLY A 94 -10.08 5.26 -13.33
C GLY A 94 -10.06 6.35 -14.41
N ALA A 95 -11.25 6.89 -14.72
CA ALA A 95 -11.39 7.88 -15.79
C ALA A 95 -10.50 9.14 -15.58
N PRO A 96 -9.85 9.66 -16.64
CA PRO A 96 -9.08 10.91 -16.59
C PRO A 96 -9.96 12.12 -16.23
N PRO A 97 -9.38 13.25 -15.77
CA PRO A 97 -7.95 13.51 -15.57
C PRO A 97 -7.43 13.08 -14.19
N TYR A 98 -8.29 12.56 -13.32
CA TYR A 98 -7.97 12.19 -11.94
C TYR A 98 -8.72 10.91 -11.57
N GLY A 99 -8.16 9.79 -12.00
CA GLY A 99 -8.72 8.46 -11.74
C GLY A 99 -8.26 7.90 -10.40
N THR A 100 -9.17 7.26 -9.67
CA THR A 100 -8.79 6.37 -8.56
C THR A 100 -8.02 5.19 -9.12
N LEU A 101 -6.95 4.83 -8.43
CA LEU A 101 -6.05 3.75 -8.78
C LEU A 101 -6.47 2.47 -8.06
N SER A 102 -6.57 1.38 -8.80
CA SER A 102 -6.98 0.09 -8.26
C SER A 102 -6.04 -1.01 -8.74
N LEU A 103 -5.38 -1.65 -7.78
CA LEU A 103 -4.64 -2.89 -7.98
C LEU A 103 -5.60 -4.05 -8.24
N ASN A 104 -5.23 -4.88 -9.20
CA ASN A 104 -5.88 -6.14 -9.52
C ASN A 104 -4.82 -7.23 -9.60
N GLY A 105 -5.22 -8.49 -9.43
CA GLY A 105 -4.32 -9.61 -9.69
C GLY A 105 -3.71 -9.54 -11.09
N GLY A 106 -2.44 -9.93 -11.19
CA GLY A 106 -1.73 -10.09 -12.45
C GLY A 106 -2.26 -11.26 -13.27
N LYS A 107 -1.49 -11.69 -14.28
CA LYS A 107 -1.90 -12.77 -15.20
C LYS A 107 -2.18 -14.10 -14.48
N GLU A 108 -1.42 -14.40 -13.42
CA GLU A 108 -1.55 -15.61 -12.60
C GLU A 108 -2.34 -15.37 -11.29
N GLY A 109 -3.15 -14.31 -11.26
CA GLY A 109 -3.87 -13.88 -10.07
C GLY A 109 -2.99 -13.10 -9.06
N GLY A 110 -3.65 -12.49 -8.08
CA GLY A 110 -3.00 -11.76 -6.99
C GLY A 110 -2.63 -12.67 -5.81
N LEU A 111 -2.03 -12.09 -4.78
CA LEU A 111 -1.74 -12.80 -3.53
C LEU A 111 -2.96 -12.90 -2.61
N PHE A 112 -3.81 -11.87 -2.60
CA PHE A 112 -4.85 -11.70 -1.56
C PHE A 112 -6.26 -11.54 -2.13
N THR A 113 -7.25 -11.98 -1.36
CA THR A 113 -8.66 -11.58 -1.54
C THR A 113 -8.81 -10.10 -1.22
N PRO A 114 -9.77 -9.36 -1.82
CA PRO A 114 -10.02 -7.98 -1.42
C PRO A 114 -10.49 -7.92 0.04
N TYR A 115 -10.00 -6.94 0.81
CA TYR A 115 -10.44 -6.73 2.21
C TYR A 115 -11.96 -6.62 2.32
N SER A 116 -12.60 -5.92 1.37
CA SER A 116 -14.05 -5.89 1.23
C SER A 116 -14.46 -6.04 -0.22
N GLN A 117 -15.46 -6.87 -0.49
CA GLN A 117 -16.07 -7.00 -1.82
C GLN A 117 -16.66 -5.67 -2.31
N SER A 118 -17.12 -4.82 -1.38
CA SER A 118 -17.65 -3.50 -1.69
C SER A 118 -17.24 -2.52 -0.60
N TYR A 119 -16.17 -1.77 -0.85
CA TYR A 119 -15.79 -0.63 -0.02
C TYR A 119 -16.69 0.57 -0.39
N LYS A 120 -17.83 0.68 0.28
CA LYS A 120 -18.77 1.79 0.07
C LYS A 120 -18.39 2.97 0.96
N ASN A 121 -18.75 4.18 0.51
CA ASN A 121 -18.67 5.43 1.29
C ASN A 121 -17.28 5.85 1.84
N TYR A 122 -16.19 5.13 1.55
CA TYR A 122 -14.85 5.48 2.06
C TYR A 122 -14.41 6.91 1.67
N ARG A 123 -14.92 7.45 0.56
CA ARG A 123 -14.63 8.81 0.10
C ARG A 123 -15.27 9.90 0.96
N GLN A 124 -16.19 9.55 1.85
CA GLN A 124 -16.86 10.48 2.76
C GLN A 124 -16.09 10.65 4.07
N GLU A 125 -15.20 9.70 4.40
CA GLU A 125 -14.43 9.68 5.64
C GLU A 125 -12.94 9.86 5.34
N PHE A 126 -12.46 11.10 5.36
CA PHE A 126 -11.06 11.42 5.15
C PHE A 126 -10.59 12.53 6.08
N PHE A 127 -9.28 12.55 6.31
CA PHE A 127 -8.61 13.60 7.06
C PHE A 127 -7.40 14.09 6.29
N ARG A 128 -7.01 15.33 6.62
CA ARG A 128 -5.78 15.94 6.13
C ARG A 128 -4.67 15.66 7.13
N VAL A 129 -3.55 15.17 6.62
CA VAL A 129 -2.32 14.98 7.35
C VAL A 129 -1.42 16.17 7.04
N THR A 130 -1.26 17.08 8.00
CA THR A 130 -0.46 18.30 7.84
C THR A 130 0.90 18.13 8.51
N LEU A 131 1.97 18.44 7.77
CA LEU A 131 3.34 18.41 8.26
C LEU A 131 3.67 19.76 8.92
N VAL A 132 3.85 19.75 10.23
CA VAL A 132 4.09 20.95 11.04
C VAL A 132 5.57 21.04 11.41
N ASP A 133 6.16 22.22 11.19
CA ASP A 133 7.56 22.56 11.47
C ASP A 133 8.54 21.52 10.92
N VAL A 134 8.31 21.09 9.67
CA VAL A 134 9.15 20.11 8.98
C VAL A 134 10.18 20.83 8.12
N ASP A 135 11.45 20.52 8.35
CA ASP A 135 12.54 20.81 7.41
C ASP A 135 12.67 19.64 6.41
N PRO A 136 12.42 19.86 5.11
CA PRO A 136 12.59 18.84 4.07
C PRO A 136 13.98 18.18 4.01
N LEU A 137 15.03 18.86 4.48
CA LEU A 137 16.39 18.33 4.48
C LEU A 137 16.68 17.41 5.68
N GLU A 138 15.92 17.55 6.78
CA GLU A 138 16.13 16.80 8.03
C GLU A 138 15.05 15.75 8.29
N ASP A 139 13.84 15.93 7.75
CA ASP A 139 12.72 15.03 8.00
C ASP A 139 12.79 13.75 7.17
N GLY A 140 13.40 12.71 7.75
CA GLY A 140 13.48 11.39 7.13
C GLY A 140 12.14 10.66 7.00
N GLY A 141 11.05 11.15 7.62
CA GLY A 141 9.74 10.49 7.60
C GLY A 141 8.94 10.77 6.32
N PHE A 142 8.97 12.00 5.80
CA PHE A 142 8.21 12.40 4.61
C PHE A 142 9.11 12.90 3.47
N TYR A 143 10.39 13.13 3.73
CA TYR A 143 11.35 13.60 2.75
C TYR A 143 12.57 12.68 2.65
N PHE A 144 13.21 12.73 1.48
CA PHE A 144 14.50 12.12 1.21
C PHE A 144 15.31 13.07 0.32
N GLY A 145 16.43 13.60 0.85
CA GLY A 145 17.26 14.57 0.13
C GLY A 145 16.52 15.86 -0.25
N GLY A 146 15.62 16.35 0.61
CA GLY A 146 14.81 17.55 0.35
C GLY A 146 13.58 17.33 -0.53
N LEU A 147 13.40 16.14 -1.09
CA LEU A 147 12.26 15.80 -1.95
C LEU A 147 11.22 14.97 -1.20
N PRO A 148 9.91 15.19 -1.43
CA PRO A 148 8.87 14.32 -0.86
C PRO A 148 9.10 12.86 -1.26
N ARG A 149 8.94 11.95 -0.30
CA ARG A 149 9.06 10.49 -0.53
C ARG A 149 8.00 9.94 -1.48
N PHE A 150 6.86 10.62 -1.57
CA PHE A 150 5.75 10.31 -2.44
C PHE A 150 4.96 11.59 -2.80
N PRO A 151 4.16 11.57 -3.88
CA PRO A 151 3.28 12.70 -4.20
C PRO A 151 2.26 12.98 -3.10
N PHE A 152 2.23 14.18 -2.55
CA PHE A 152 1.26 14.55 -1.51
C PHE A 152 -0.16 14.80 -2.03
N TYR A 153 -0.31 15.04 -3.33
CA TYR A 153 -1.60 15.37 -3.97
C TYR A 153 -1.81 14.51 -5.22
N TRP A 154 -3.07 14.36 -5.62
CA TRP A 154 -3.40 13.50 -6.77
C TRP A 154 -2.69 13.95 -8.03
N CYS A 155 -2.09 12.98 -8.72
CA CYS A 155 -1.40 13.20 -9.98
C CYS A 155 -2.35 12.94 -11.15
N ARG A 156 -2.20 13.75 -12.21
CA ARG A 156 -3.02 13.63 -13.43
C ARG A 156 -2.65 12.43 -14.31
N ASP A 157 -1.39 12.02 -14.22
CA ASP A 157 -0.81 10.97 -15.05
C ASP A 157 -0.10 9.94 -14.15
N PRO A 158 -0.88 9.09 -13.45
CA PRO A 158 -0.31 8.02 -12.64
C PRO A 158 0.29 6.94 -13.54
N SER A 159 1.43 6.39 -13.13
CA SER A 159 2.14 5.37 -13.89
C SER A 159 1.52 3.99 -13.65
N GLY A 160 0.80 3.49 -14.67
CA GLY A 160 0.27 2.13 -14.69
C GLY A 160 1.37 1.08 -14.86
N PHE A 161 1.08 -0.16 -14.44
CA PHE A 161 1.97 -1.31 -14.64
C PHE A 161 1.18 -2.61 -14.78
N HIS A 162 1.79 -3.62 -15.41
CA HIS A 162 1.18 -4.93 -15.71
C HIS A 162 2.11 -6.09 -15.33
N GLY A 163 2.58 -6.11 -14.08
CA GLY A 163 3.64 -7.01 -13.63
C GLY A 163 5.04 -6.45 -13.80
N VAL A 164 6.03 -7.26 -13.44
CA VAL A 164 7.47 -6.99 -13.64
C VAL A 164 8.01 -7.98 -14.67
N ASP A 165 8.95 -7.52 -15.49
CA ASP A 165 9.71 -8.41 -16.36
C ASP A 165 10.60 -9.33 -15.49
N PRO A 166 10.46 -10.66 -15.58
CA PRO A 166 11.26 -11.59 -14.78
C PRO A 166 12.78 -11.39 -14.90
N SER A 167 13.28 -10.85 -16.02
CA SER A 167 14.70 -10.55 -16.22
C SER A 167 15.24 -9.41 -15.34
N GLN A 168 14.35 -8.59 -14.76
CA GLN A 168 14.70 -7.49 -13.86
C GLN A 168 14.75 -7.91 -12.39
N LEU A 169 14.35 -9.14 -12.07
CA LEU A 169 14.39 -9.68 -10.72
C LEU A 169 15.80 -10.15 -10.39
N THR A 170 16.27 -9.82 -9.20
CA THR A 170 17.46 -10.46 -8.64
C THR A 170 17.20 -11.94 -8.34
N PRO A 171 18.24 -12.78 -8.12
CA PRO A 171 18.04 -14.16 -7.71
C PRO A 171 17.24 -14.30 -6.41
N SER A 172 17.44 -13.40 -5.44
CA SER A 172 16.68 -13.37 -4.18
C SER A 172 15.20 -13.05 -4.42
N GLU A 173 14.91 -12.02 -5.23
CA GLU A 173 13.53 -11.66 -5.58
C GLU A 173 12.84 -12.77 -6.37
N THR A 174 13.57 -13.45 -7.26
CA THR A 174 13.05 -14.62 -8.01
C THR A 174 12.67 -15.75 -7.06
N ALA A 175 13.53 -16.05 -6.07
CA ALA A 175 13.23 -17.06 -5.05
C ALA A 175 12.00 -16.66 -4.21
N ALA A 176 11.90 -15.39 -3.80
CA ALA A 176 10.76 -14.86 -3.07
C ALA A 176 9.45 -14.96 -3.89
N VAL A 177 9.47 -14.60 -5.17
CA VAL A 177 8.31 -14.75 -6.06
C VAL A 177 7.90 -16.22 -6.16
N ASN A 178 8.84 -17.14 -6.31
CA ASN A 178 8.53 -18.57 -6.40
C ASN A 178 7.94 -19.12 -5.10
N ALA A 179 8.49 -18.74 -3.94
CA ALA A 179 7.98 -19.13 -2.63
C ALA A 179 6.54 -18.62 -2.43
N LEU A 180 6.28 -17.34 -2.74
CA LEU A 180 4.94 -16.75 -2.65
C LEU A 180 3.95 -17.36 -3.65
N LYS A 181 4.41 -17.74 -4.85
CA LYS A 181 3.57 -18.44 -5.84
C LYS A 181 3.11 -19.81 -5.35
N ALA A 182 3.92 -20.49 -4.54
CA ALA A 182 3.63 -21.83 -4.01
C ALA A 182 2.60 -21.84 -2.87
N LEU A 183 2.28 -20.69 -2.29
CA LEU A 183 1.24 -20.56 -1.27
C LEU A 183 -0.16 -20.86 -1.84
N PRO A 184 -1.13 -21.31 -1.01
CA PRO A 184 -2.52 -21.45 -1.41
C PRO A 184 -3.15 -20.08 -1.64
N ARG A 185 -3.18 -19.63 -2.90
CA ARG A 185 -3.67 -18.29 -3.29
C ARG A 185 -5.08 -18.33 -3.87
N PRO A 186 -5.90 -17.27 -3.67
CA PRO A 186 -5.58 -16.07 -2.89
C PRO A 186 -5.73 -16.30 -1.37
N LEU A 187 -4.83 -15.69 -0.59
CA LEU A 187 -4.88 -15.65 0.87
C LEU A 187 -5.92 -14.63 1.35
N ASP A 188 -6.58 -14.86 2.48
CA ASP A 188 -7.55 -13.89 2.99
C ASP A 188 -6.86 -12.63 3.53
N CYS A 189 -7.16 -11.46 2.94
CA CYS A 189 -6.49 -10.20 3.33
C CYS A 189 -6.74 -9.83 4.80
N LYS A 190 -7.93 -10.08 5.36
CA LYS A 190 -8.22 -9.75 6.76
C LYS A 190 -7.44 -10.65 7.70
N LEU A 191 -7.38 -11.94 7.39
CA LEU A 191 -6.58 -12.90 8.13
C LEU A 191 -5.12 -12.44 8.16
N ILE A 192 -4.52 -12.16 7.01
CA ILE A 192 -3.12 -11.73 6.94
C ILE A 192 -2.89 -10.46 7.75
N LEU A 193 -3.75 -9.44 7.64
CA LEU A 193 -3.62 -8.21 8.44
C LEU A 193 -3.74 -8.47 9.95
N SER A 194 -4.56 -9.44 10.36
CA SER A 194 -4.70 -9.79 11.78
C SER A 194 -3.42 -10.37 12.40
N LEU A 195 -2.55 -10.99 11.60
CA LEU A 195 -1.29 -11.61 12.06
C LEU A 195 -0.29 -10.57 12.58
N GLU A 196 -0.40 -9.30 12.17
CA GLU A 196 0.46 -8.24 12.67
C GLU A 196 0.43 -8.14 14.22
N ARG A 197 -0.73 -8.42 14.81
CA ARG A 197 -0.97 -8.34 16.25
C ARG A 197 -0.85 -9.68 16.98
N SER A 198 -0.61 -10.78 16.25
CA SER A 198 -0.49 -12.11 16.84
C SER A 198 0.88 -12.32 17.49
N ALA A 199 0.88 -12.97 18.65
CA ALA A 199 2.08 -13.46 19.33
C ALA A 199 2.63 -14.77 18.70
N HIS A 200 1.84 -15.43 17.84
CA HIS A 200 2.14 -16.74 17.26
C HIS A 200 1.86 -16.77 15.75
N ARG A 201 2.38 -15.76 15.05
CA ARG A 201 2.05 -15.42 13.66
C ARG A 201 2.17 -16.59 12.67
N GLU A 202 3.21 -17.41 12.79
CA GLU A 202 3.46 -18.56 11.91
C GLU A 202 2.39 -19.65 12.11
N ARG A 203 2.11 -20.02 13.37
CA ARG A 203 1.10 -21.04 13.70
C ARG A 203 -0.32 -20.62 13.30
N ASP A 204 -0.64 -19.34 13.46
CA ASP A 204 -1.96 -18.79 13.09
C ASP A 204 -2.14 -18.77 11.57
N LEU A 205 -1.05 -18.53 10.82
CA LEU A 205 -1.08 -18.68 9.36
C LEU A 205 -1.26 -20.15 8.98
N GLU A 206 -0.50 -21.08 9.57
CA GLU A 206 -0.55 -22.53 9.27
C GLU A 206 -1.91 -23.17 9.58
N GLY A 207 -2.51 -22.82 10.73
CA GLY A 207 -3.75 -23.41 11.22
C GLY A 207 -4.98 -23.10 10.36
N GLU A 208 -4.98 -21.95 9.70
CA GLU A 208 -6.07 -21.50 8.82
C GLU A 208 -5.79 -21.79 7.33
N SER A 209 -4.53 -21.88 6.92
CA SER A 209 -4.14 -22.07 5.51
C SER A 209 -3.74 -23.50 5.11
N LEU A 210 -3.69 -24.46 6.04
CA LEU A 210 -3.13 -25.80 5.81
C LEU A 210 -1.75 -25.75 5.12
N VAL A 211 -0.88 -24.82 5.54
CA VAL A 211 0.51 -24.78 5.06
C VAL A 211 1.31 -25.82 5.84
N THR A 212 1.23 -27.09 5.43
CA THR A 212 1.98 -28.20 6.07
C THR A 212 3.34 -28.48 5.40
N LEU A 213 3.84 -27.64 4.51
CA LEU A 213 5.21 -27.78 4.00
C LEU A 213 5.77 -26.40 3.73
N PHE A 214 6.64 -25.89 4.60
CA PHE A 214 7.78 -25.01 4.25
C PHE A 214 8.67 -24.65 5.46
N MET A 215 8.47 -25.24 6.64
CA MET A 215 9.30 -25.01 7.85
C MET A 215 10.41 -26.07 8.08
N CYS A 216 10.90 -26.75 7.03
CA CYS A 216 12.08 -27.63 7.12
C CYS A 216 13.25 -27.07 6.32
#